data_AF-A0A316E1R3-F1
#
_entry.id   AF-A0A316E1R3-F1
#
_cell.length_a   1.000
_cell.length_b   1.000
_cell.length_c   1.000
_cell.angle_alpha   90.00
_cell.angle_beta   90.00
_cell.angle_gamma   90.00
#
_symmetry.space_group_name_H-M   'P 1'
#
loop_
_entity.id
_entity.type
_entity.pdbx_description
1 polymer ?
#
loop_
_entity_poly.entity_id
_entity_poly.type
_entity_poly.pdbx_seq_one_letter_code
_entity_poly.pdbx_strand_id
1 'polypeptide(L)'
;MNNYIHFKKQRELGEILSDTFAFLRSQFKPFIATYFKIVAPYLLIMLIAVGFYLYSFSSVLNIGSSSGSLVSGVTMLISGLVFLVAMILVYAVSQSTVLHYIKSYTELQGQTDFDKIRREVYDSLWSFIGLGIIVVLSIVVGFICCFLPGIYLAVPLSLSFSIMIFMNKSVGESFSYGFNLVKDEWWMTFATLLVVGIIVGVAGYAFSLPAQIYQIASMGIFSGEMDALDVNSGFVDPVYIILYMISTLAQMLLNTISIIAGAFIFFNLNEKKNFTGTFERIQNLGKTNEE
;
A
#
# COMPACT_ATOMS: atom_id res chain seq x y z
N MET A 1 -24.30 -12.06 12.99
CA MET A 1 -23.18 -12.05 13.96
C MET A 1 -21.90 -12.11 13.15
N ASN A 2 -21.05 -11.08 13.22
CA ASN A 2 -19.77 -11.11 12.51
C ASN A 2 -18.84 -12.05 13.29
N ASN A 3 -18.42 -13.16 12.69
CA ASN A 3 -17.44 -14.05 13.30
C ASN A 3 -16.13 -13.28 13.46
N TYR A 4 -15.65 -13.17 14.69
CA TYR A 4 -14.37 -12.55 14.98
C TYR A 4 -13.23 -13.35 14.34
N ILE A 5 -12.34 -12.66 13.64
CA ILE A 5 -11.20 -13.30 12.97
C ILE A 5 -9.97 -13.16 13.87
N HIS A 6 -9.51 -14.29 14.40
CA HIS A 6 -8.36 -14.32 15.29
C HIS A 6 -7.05 -14.15 14.52
N PHE A 7 -6.43 -12.97 14.59
CA PHE A 7 -5.13 -12.72 13.92
C PHE A 7 -3.98 -13.56 14.49
N LYS A 8 -3.90 -13.75 15.82
CA LYS A 8 -2.84 -14.52 16.50
C LYS A 8 -3.05 -16.04 16.37
N LYS A 9 -2.85 -16.58 15.18
CA LYS A 9 -2.99 -18.01 14.85
C LYS A 9 -1.91 -18.40 13.84
N GLN A 10 -1.35 -19.59 13.99
CA GLN A 10 -0.54 -20.22 12.94
C GLN A 10 -1.41 -20.56 11.73
N ARG A 11 -0.89 -20.33 10.53
CA ARG A 11 -1.58 -20.46 9.26
C ARG A 11 -0.68 -21.02 8.17
N GLU A 12 -1.30 -21.75 7.27
CA GLU A 12 -0.72 -22.07 5.97
C GLU A 12 -0.98 -20.96 4.94
N LEU A 13 -0.30 -21.02 3.79
CA LEU A 13 -0.43 -20.04 2.71
C LEU A 13 -1.88 -19.81 2.28
N GLY A 14 -2.62 -20.91 2.07
CA GLY A 14 -4.02 -20.87 1.66
C GLY A 14 -4.92 -20.20 2.70
N GLU A 15 -4.66 -20.47 3.99
CA GLU A 15 -5.39 -19.85 5.10
C GLU A 15 -5.14 -18.35 5.19
N ILE A 16 -3.89 -17.89 4.94
CA ILE A 16 -3.56 -16.45 4.93
C ILE A 16 -4.40 -15.73 3.87
N LEU A 17 -4.52 -16.29 2.68
CA LEU A 17 -5.32 -15.71 1.60
C LEU A 17 -6.81 -15.73 1.94
N SER A 18 -7.35 -16.88 2.38
CA SER A 18 -8.77 -16.99 2.72
C SER A 18 -9.14 -16.05 3.86
N ASP A 19 -8.31 -15.95 4.89
CA ASP A 19 -8.55 -15.07 6.04
C ASP A 19 -8.43 -13.59 5.67
N THR A 20 -7.53 -13.24 4.75
CA THR A 20 -7.42 -11.87 4.20
C THR A 20 -8.73 -11.44 3.55
N PHE A 21 -9.27 -12.27 2.66
CA PHE A 21 -10.54 -11.97 1.99
C PHE A 21 -11.74 -12.06 2.94
N ALA A 22 -11.73 -12.99 3.90
CA ALA A 22 -12.77 -13.10 4.92
C ALA A 22 -12.79 -11.86 5.83
N PHE A 23 -11.62 -11.34 6.22
CA PHE A 23 -11.51 -10.10 6.98
C PHE A 23 -12.03 -8.91 6.19
N LEU A 24 -11.56 -8.74 4.95
CA LEU A 24 -12.04 -7.65 4.11
C LEU A 24 -13.55 -7.72 3.88
N ARG A 25 -14.11 -8.92 3.68
CA ARG A 25 -15.55 -9.12 3.49
C ARG A 25 -16.36 -8.85 4.76
N SER A 26 -15.92 -9.33 5.91
CA SER A 26 -16.63 -9.17 7.18
C SER A 26 -16.57 -7.73 7.70
N GLN A 27 -15.45 -7.05 7.50
CA GLN A 27 -15.22 -5.68 7.97
C GLN A 27 -15.33 -4.63 6.86
N PHE A 28 -15.83 -4.98 5.67
CA PHE A 28 -15.82 -4.09 4.50
C PHE A 28 -16.36 -2.69 4.80
N LYS A 29 -17.58 -2.61 5.37
CA LYS A 29 -18.23 -1.31 5.67
C LYS A 29 -17.45 -0.49 6.71
N PRO A 30 -17.19 -0.99 7.94
CA PRO A 30 -16.48 -0.19 8.94
C PRO A 30 -15.04 0.12 8.53
N PHE A 31 -14.33 -0.82 7.89
CA PHE A 31 -12.98 -0.62 7.40
C PHE A 31 -12.91 0.48 6.33
N ILE A 32 -13.69 0.37 5.26
CA ILE A 32 -13.69 1.35 4.17
C ILE A 32 -14.14 2.73 4.67
N ALA A 33 -15.14 2.79 5.56
CA ALA A 33 -15.57 4.06 6.14
C ALA A 33 -14.46 4.74 6.96
N THR A 34 -13.78 4.01 7.84
CA THR A 34 -12.65 4.53 8.62
C THR A 34 -11.47 4.90 7.73
N TYR A 35 -11.16 4.04 6.76
CA TYR A 35 -10.08 4.25 5.80
C TYR A 35 -10.29 5.54 5.00
N PHE A 36 -11.45 5.73 4.38
CA PHE A 36 -11.73 6.96 3.63
C PHE A 36 -11.81 8.19 4.52
N LYS A 37 -12.35 8.11 5.74
CA LYS A 37 -12.36 9.26 6.67
C LYS A 37 -10.96 9.81 6.96
N ILE A 38 -9.95 8.94 7.01
CA ILE A 38 -8.56 9.32 7.31
C ILE A 38 -7.77 9.64 6.03
N VAL A 39 -7.90 8.81 4.99
CA VAL A 39 -7.08 8.86 3.78
C VAL A 39 -7.62 9.84 2.74
N ALA A 40 -8.94 10.09 2.67
CA ALA A 40 -9.54 10.95 1.65
C ALA A 40 -8.93 12.36 1.51
N PRO A 41 -8.62 13.12 2.58
CA PRO A 41 -8.03 14.46 2.40
C PRO A 41 -6.66 14.41 1.71
N TYR A 42 -5.83 13.41 2.04
CA TYR A 42 -4.53 13.20 1.39
C TYR A 42 -4.70 12.73 -0.05
N LEU A 43 -5.65 11.83 -0.28
CA LEU A 43 -5.97 11.33 -1.60
C LEU A 43 -6.41 12.46 -2.53
N LEU A 44 -7.26 13.39 -2.06
CA LEU A 44 -7.70 14.54 -2.85
C LEU A 44 -6.51 15.41 -3.27
N ILE A 45 -5.59 15.70 -2.34
CA ILE A 45 -4.35 16.45 -2.65
C ILE A 45 -3.52 15.73 -3.71
N MET A 46 -3.35 14.40 -3.59
CA MET A 46 -2.62 13.60 -4.56
C MET A 46 -3.30 13.59 -5.94
N LEU A 47 -4.64 13.52 -6.00
CA LEU A 47 -5.39 13.57 -7.25
C LEU A 47 -5.25 14.94 -7.94
N ILE A 48 -5.30 16.04 -7.19
CA ILE A 48 -5.03 17.38 -7.76
C ILE A 48 -3.58 17.46 -8.26
N ALA A 49 -2.63 16.99 -7.46
CA ALA A 49 -1.22 17.02 -7.82
C ALA A 49 -0.91 16.22 -9.09
N VAL A 50 -1.56 15.05 -9.28
CA VAL A 50 -1.36 14.27 -10.50
C VAL A 50 -1.99 14.93 -11.72
N GLY A 51 -3.16 15.56 -11.58
CA GLY A 51 -3.75 16.35 -12.67
C GLY A 51 -2.85 17.50 -13.11
N PHE A 52 -2.28 18.24 -12.14
CA PHE A 52 -1.33 19.31 -12.41
C PHE A 52 -0.02 18.81 -13.05
N TYR A 53 0.47 17.65 -12.61
CA TYR A 53 1.63 16.98 -13.21
C TYR A 53 1.36 16.56 -14.65
N LEU A 54 0.23 15.93 -14.95
CA LEU A 54 -0.15 15.51 -16.31
C LEU A 54 -0.25 16.71 -17.26
N TYR A 55 -0.82 17.82 -16.80
CA TYR A 55 -0.86 19.07 -17.56
C TYR A 55 0.53 19.63 -17.84
N SER A 56 1.40 19.69 -16.82
CA SER A 56 2.77 20.19 -16.95
C SER A 56 3.62 19.29 -17.85
N PHE A 57 3.39 17.98 -17.81
CA PHE A 57 4.04 17.00 -18.67
C PHE A 57 3.65 17.17 -20.14
N SER A 58 2.35 17.33 -20.44
CA SER A 58 1.87 17.62 -21.80
C SER A 58 2.48 18.93 -22.35
N SER A 59 2.61 19.96 -21.52
CA SER A 59 3.26 21.23 -21.89
C SER A 59 4.72 21.04 -22.35
N VAL A 60 5.46 20.12 -21.73
CA VAL A 60 6.84 19.77 -22.11
C VAL A 60 6.89 18.89 -23.37
N LEU A 61 5.88 18.07 -23.66
CA LEU A 61 5.83 17.31 -24.91
C LEU A 61 5.51 18.20 -26.13
N ASN A 62 4.89 19.37 -25.91
CA ASN A 62 4.56 20.36 -26.94
C ASN A 62 5.75 21.29 -27.33
N ILE A 63 7.01 20.87 -27.13
CA ILE A 63 8.23 21.65 -27.46
C ILE A 63 8.48 21.69 -29.00
N GLY A 64 7.44 21.99 -29.79
CA GLY A 64 7.56 22.50 -31.16
C GLY A 64 7.47 24.04 -31.23
N SER A 65 6.99 24.70 -30.16
CA SER A 65 6.80 26.16 -30.08
C SER A 65 7.86 26.82 -29.17
N SER A 66 8.76 27.58 -29.80
CA SER A 66 10.12 27.90 -29.39
C SER A 66 10.33 29.02 -28.35
N SER A 67 9.42 29.26 -27.41
CA SER A 67 9.55 30.40 -26.46
C SER A 67 9.32 30.10 -24.97
N GLY A 68 9.11 28.85 -24.55
CA GLY A 68 8.76 28.49 -23.15
C GLY A 68 9.42 27.23 -22.57
N SER A 69 10.46 26.68 -23.22
CA SER A 69 11.02 25.35 -22.88
C SER A 69 11.61 25.25 -21.46
N LEU A 70 12.28 26.30 -20.97
CA LEU A 70 12.84 26.28 -19.60
C LEU A 70 11.75 26.39 -18.53
N VAL A 71 10.74 27.23 -18.74
CA VAL A 71 9.65 27.43 -17.78
C VAL A 71 8.80 26.15 -17.67
N SER A 72 8.42 25.56 -18.81
CA SER A 72 7.69 24.27 -18.85
C SER A 72 8.48 23.14 -18.16
N GLY A 73 9.78 23.05 -18.40
CA GLY A 73 10.66 22.07 -17.72
C GLY A 73 10.69 22.26 -16.20
N VAL A 74 10.86 23.49 -15.72
CA VAL A 74 10.85 23.81 -14.28
C VAL A 74 9.48 23.52 -13.66
N THR A 75 8.38 23.88 -14.33
CA THR A 75 7.02 23.60 -13.88
C THR A 75 6.75 22.10 -13.80
N MET A 76 7.23 21.31 -14.77
CA MET A 76 7.15 19.84 -14.72
C MET A 76 7.93 19.25 -13.54
N LEU A 77 9.13 19.76 -13.24
CA LEU A 77 9.91 19.31 -12.09
C LEU A 77 9.21 19.62 -10.77
N ILE A 78 8.72 20.85 -10.59
CA ILE A 78 8.01 21.27 -9.38
C ILE A 78 6.72 20.46 -9.20
N SER A 79 5.90 20.34 -10.25
CA SER A 79 4.66 19.55 -10.20
C SER A 79 4.93 18.06 -9.91
N GLY A 80 5.99 17.50 -10.49
CA GLY A 80 6.44 16.13 -10.23
C GLY A 80 6.87 15.92 -8.77
N LEU A 81 7.61 16.87 -8.19
CA LEU A 81 8.00 16.82 -6.77
C LEU A 81 6.79 16.94 -5.83
N VAL A 82 5.85 17.84 -6.13
CA VAL A 82 4.60 17.97 -5.35
C VAL A 82 3.78 16.68 -5.43
N PHE A 83 3.66 16.09 -6.62
CA PHE A 83 2.99 14.81 -6.81
C PHE A 83 3.69 13.69 -6.04
N LEU A 84 5.02 13.61 -6.09
CA LEU A 84 5.81 12.62 -5.36
C LEU A 84 5.59 12.73 -3.84
N VAL A 85 5.65 13.93 -3.28
CA VAL A 85 5.43 14.16 -1.84
C VAL A 85 3.99 13.78 -1.46
N ALA A 86 2.99 14.19 -2.25
CA ALA A 86 1.60 13.83 -2.02
C ALA A 86 1.39 12.31 -2.08
N MET A 87 2.05 11.63 -3.03
CA MET A 87 2.01 10.18 -3.17
C MET A 87 2.62 9.48 -1.95
N ILE A 88 3.81 9.88 -1.49
CA ILE A 88 4.43 9.33 -0.28
C ILE A 88 3.51 9.49 0.93
N LEU A 89 2.91 10.67 1.11
CA LEU A 89 1.99 10.93 2.21
C LEU A 89 0.75 10.02 2.16
N VAL A 90 0.12 9.89 0.99
CA VAL A 90 -1.05 9.00 0.82
C VAL A 90 -0.70 7.55 1.13
N TYR A 91 0.41 7.04 0.60
CA TYR A 91 0.83 5.65 0.85
C TYR A 91 1.18 5.43 2.33
N ALA A 92 1.87 6.37 2.98
CA ALA A 92 2.19 6.27 4.41
C ALA A 92 0.93 6.28 5.28
N VAL A 93 0.01 7.22 5.05
CA VAL A 93 -1.27 7.32 5.78
C VAL A 93 -2.13 6.08 5.52
N SER A 94 -2.20 5.61 4.27
CA SER A 94 -2.92 4.39 3.89
C SER A 94 -2.39 3.18 4.65
N GLN A 95 -1.08 2.93 4.59
CA GLN A 95 -0.47 1.77 5.23
C GLN A 95 -0.59 1.82 6.75
N SER A 96 -0.39 3.00 7.35
CA SER A 96 -0.60 3.23 8.78
C SER A 96 -2.05 2.99 9.21
N THR A 97 -3.01 3.48 8.43
CA THR A 97 -4.45 3.31 8.72
C THR A 97 -4.85 1.84 8.71
N VAL A 98 -4.40 1.05 7.73
CA VAL A 98 -4.72 -0.39 7.70
C VAL A 98 -4.14 -1.12 8.90
N LEU A 99 -2.88 -0.87 9.25
CA LEU A 99 -2.22 -1.56 10.36
C LEU A 99 -2.79 -1.17 11.73
N HIS A 100 -3.05 0.13 11.97
CA HIS A 100 -3.70 0.58 13.21
C HIS A 100 -5.17 0.16 13.30
N TYR A 101 -5.88 0.06 12.18
CA TYR A 101 -7.22 -0.52 12.16
C TYR A 101 -7.17 -1.99 12.62
N ILE A 102 -6.24 -2.79 12.09
CA ILE A 102 -6.04 -4.17 12.51
C ILE A 102 -5.63 -4.22 13.99
N LYS A 103 -4.73 -3.34 14.44
CA LYS A 103 -4.32 -3.26 15.85
C LYS A 103 -5.54 -3.03 16.76
N SER A 104 -6.33 -2.00 16.47
CA SER A 104 -7.56 -1.69 17.23
C SER A 104 -8.56 -2.86 17.19
N TYR A 105 -8.75 -3.49 16.03
CA TYR A 105 -9.62 -4.66 15.85
C TYR A 105 -9.18 -5.84 16.73
N THR A 106 -7.87 -6.11 16.81
CA THR A 106 -7.33 -7.21 17.63
C THR A 106 -7.36 -6.92 19.13
N GLU A 107 -7.16 -5.67 19.54
CA GLU A 107 -7.18 -5.27 20.96
C GLU A 107 -8.60 -5.24 21.54
N LEU A 108 -9.58 -4.80 20.74
CA LEU A 108 -10.98 -4.66 21.15
C LEU A 108 -11.85 -5.87 20.74
N GLN A 109 -11.22 -7.02 20.43
CA GLN A 109 -11.89 -8.29 20.11
C GLN A 109 -13.00 -8.15 19.05
N GLY A 110 -12.70 -7.42 17.98
CA GLY A 110 -13.58 -7.30 16.81
C GLY A 110 -14.32 -5.97 16.69
N GLN A 111 -14.19 -5.07 17.68
CA GLN A 111 -14.64 -3.69 17.59
C GLN A 111 -13.47 -2.76 17.19
N THR A 112 -13.77 -1.55 16.74
CA THR A 112 -12.75 -0.57 16.35
C THR A 112 -13.08 0.81 16.88
N ASP A 113 -12.07 1.51 17.40
CA ASP A 113 -12.19 2.88 17.89
C ASP A 113 -11.58 3.84 16.87
N PHE A 114 -12.44 4.63 16.21
CA PHE A 114 -12.03 5.57 15.18
C PHE A 114 -11.07 6.65 15.70
N ASP A 115 -11.35 7.21 16.88
CA ASP A 115 -10.57 8.32 17.42
C ASP A 115 -9.18 7.85 17.84
N LYS A 116 -9.10 6.65 18.41
CA LYS A 116 -7.81 5.99 18.68
C LYS A 116 -7.02 5.75 17.40
N ILE A 117 -7.63 5.12 16.39
CA ILE A 117 -6.97 4.82 15.11
C ILE A 117 -6.45 6.11 14.48
N ARG A 118 -7.29 7.15 14.41
CA ARG A 118 -6.92 8.44 13.83
C ARG A 118 -5.69 9.00 14.54
N ARG A 119 -5.71 9.08 15.87
CA ARG A 119 -4.58 9.60 16.67
C ARG A 119 -3.30 8.80 16.41
N GLU A 120 -3.36 7.48 16.50
CA GLU A 120 -2.18 6.62 16.30
C GLU A 120 -1.62 6.69 14.87
N VAL A 121 -2.48 6.86 13.86
CA VAL A 121 -2.05 7.11 12.49
C VAL A 121 -1.21 8.38 12.42
N TYR A 122 -1.73 9.50 12.93
CA TYR A 122 -1.04 10.81 12.93
C TYR A 122 0.27 10.79 13.72
N ASP A 123 0.28 10.16 14.90
CA ASP A 123 1.46 10.07 15.77
C ASP A 123 2.58 9.25 15.11
N SER A 124 2.23 8.23 14.32
CA SER A 124 3.19 7.34 13.68
C SER A 124 3.61 7.79 12.27
N LEU A 125 3.02 8.83 11.66
CA LEU A 125 3.26 9.20 10.26
C LEU A 125 4.74 9.40 9.94
N TRP A 126 5.46 10.14 10.77
CA TRP A 126 6.89 10.40 10.53
C TRP A 126 7.73 9.13 10.65
N SER A 127 7.39 8.23 11.56
CA SER A 127 8.03 6.92 11.66
C SER A 127 7.72 6.04 10.46
N PHE A 128 6.50 6.08 9.91
CA PHE A 128 6.14 5.39 8.66
C PHE A 128 6.91 5.91 7.47
N ILE A 129 6.99 7.23 7.31
CA ILE A 129 7.75 7.86 6.21
C ILE A 129 9.24 7.51 6.35
N GLY A 130 9.80 7.65 7.55
CA GLY A 130 11.20 7.30 7.82
C GLY A 130 11.52 5.84 7.54
N LEU A 131 10.68 4.92 8.04
CA LEU A 131 10.83 3.48 7.75
C LEU A 131 10.67 3.19 6.26
N GLY A 132 9.69 3.81 5.59
CA GLY A 132 9.45 3.65 4.17
C GLY A 132 10.62 4.10 3.31
N ILE A 133 11.23 5.25 3.62
CA ILE A 133 12.43 5.72 2.93
C ILE A 133 13.59 4.73 3.10
N ILE A 134 13.85 4.26 4.32
CA ILE A 134 14.92 3.28 4.59
C ILE A 134 14.67 1.97 3.84
N VAL A 135 13.43 1.47 3.85
CA VAL A 135 13.03 0.25 3.14
C VAL A 135 13.21 0.40 1.63
N VAL A 136 12.67 1.47 1.03
CA VAL A 136 12.77 1.71 -0.41
C VAL A 136 14.23 1.86 -0.84
N LEU A 137 15.03 2.65 -0.11
CA LEU A 137 16.46 2.81 -0.42
C LEU A 137 17.21 1.47 -0.32
N SER A 138 16.93 0.66 0.70
CA SER A 138 17.57 -0.65 0.88
C SER A 138 17.22 -1.60 -0.27
N ILE A 139 15.96 -1.62 -0.69
CA ILE A 139 15.48 -2.44 -1.81
C ILE A 139 16.11 -1.96 -3.13
N VAL A 140 16.14 -0.65 -3.37
CA VAL A 140 16.76 -0.04 -4.57
C VAL A 140 18.25 -0.37 -4.63
N VAL A 141 19.00 -0.21 -3.54
CA VAL A 141 20.41 -0.60 -3.46
C VAL A 141 20.57 -2.10 -3.71
N GLY A 142 19.69 -2.92 -3.15
CA GLY A 142 19.63 -4.35 -3.43
C GLY A 142 19.52 -4.66 -4.92
N PHE A 143 18.55 -4.04 -5.61
CA PHE A 143 18.34 -4.21 -7.05
C PHE A 143 19.47 -3.64 -7.91
N ILE A 144 20.13 -2.54 -7.49
CA ILE A 144 21.33 -2.01 -8.14
C ILE A 144 22.47 -3.03 -8.07
N CYS A 145 22.64 -3.70 -6.94
CA CYS A 145 23.67 -4.72 -6.77
C CYS A 145 23.36 -6.00 -7.59
N CYS A 146 22.10 -6.46 -7.58
CA CYS A 146 21.57 -7.53 -8.46
C CYS A 146 20.07 -7.77 -8.17
N PHE A 147 19.35 -8.40 -9.09
CA PHE A 147 17.94 -8.77 -8.91
C PHE A 147 17.69 -9.68 -7.67
N LEU A 148 18.57 -10.65 -7.42
CA LEU A 148 18.41 -11.62 -6.32
C LEU A 148 18.52 -10.96 -4.92
N PRO A 149 19.56 -10.13 -4.62
CA PRO A 149 19.61 -9.36 -3.38
C PRO A 149 18.40 -8.44 -3.15
N GLY A 150 17.87 -7.81 -4.22
CA GLY A 150 16.67 -6.98 -4.12
C GLY A 150 15.47 -7.75 -3.58
N ILE A 151 15.20 -8.94 -4.13
CA ILE A 151 14.13 -9.83 -3.64
C ILE A 151 14.40 -10.32 -2.23
N TYR A 152 15.65 -10.72 -1.94
CA TYR A 152 16.04 -11.18 -0.61
C TYR A 152 15.73 -10.15 0.48
N LEU A 153 16.00 -8.87 0.22
CA LEU A 153 15.70 -7.77 1.14
C LEU A 153 14.20 -7.43 1.18
N ALA A 154 13.48 -7.50 0.06
CA ALA A 154 12.07 -7.13 0.01
C ALA A 154 11.17 -7.96 0.94
N VAL A 155 11.46 -9.26 1.10
CA VAL A 155 10.66 -10.18 1.92
C VAL A 155 10.63 -9.79 3.41
N PRO A 156 11.76 -9.74 4.14
CA PRO A 156 11.75 -9.33 5.54
C PRO A 156 11.29 -7.87 5.71
N LEU A 157 11.64 -6.99 4.78
CA LEU A 157 11.29 -5.57 4.87
C LEU A 157 9.80 -5.29 4.66
N SER A 158 9.09 -6.16 3.94
CA SER A 158 7.63 -6.07 3.80
C SER A 158 6.89 -6.15 5.15
N LEU A 159 7.50 -6.83 6.14
CA LEU A 159 6.93 -7.01 7.48
C LEU A 159 7.37 -5.94 8.48
N SER A 160 8.36 -5.10 8.13
CA SER A 160 8.89 -4.07 9.02
C SER A 160 7.82 -3.13 9.57
N PHE A 161 6.84 -2.76 8.74
CA PHE A 161 5.74 -1.91 9.16
C PHE A 161 4.82 -2.61 10.17
N SER A 162 4.49 -3.88 9.93
CA SER A 162 3.72 -4.69 10.88
C SER A 162 4.45 -4.84 12.21
N ILE A 163 5.78 -5.08 12.17
CA ILE A 163 6.62 -5.17 13.38
C ILE A 163 6.60 -3.86 14.17
N MET A 164 6.76 -2.71 13.48
CA MET A 164 6.75 -1.40 14.12
C MET A 164 5.45 -1.16 14.89
N ILE A 165 4.31 -1.50 14.29
CA ILE A 165 2.98 -1.25 14.87
C ILE A 165 2.61 -2.26 15.95
N PHE A 166 2.73 -3.55 15.66
CA PHE A 166 2.23 -4.60 16.54
C PHE A 166 3.21 -4.95 17.67
N MET A 167 4.50 -4.66 17.52
CA MET A 167 5.50 -4.84 18.58
C MET A 167 5.94 -3.53 19.23
N ASN A 168 5.40 -2.38 18.80
CA ASN A 168 5.80 -1.03 19.24
C ASN A 168 7.33 -0.81 19.19
N LYS A 169 7.98 -1.31 18.14
CA LYS A 169 9.43 -1.18 17.94
C LYS A 169 9.79 0.13 17.25
N SER A 170 10.99 0.64 17.50
CA SER A 170 11.53 1.80 16.77
C SER A 170 11.79 1.46 15.30
N VAL A 171 11.99 2.47 14.44
CA VAL A 171 12.20 2.31 12.99
C VAL A 171 13.37 1.35 12.70
N GLY A 172 14.54 1.57 13.31
CA GLY A 172 15.73 0.74 13.08
C GLY A 172 15.60 -0.67 13.65
N GLU A 173 14.95 -0.82 14.80
CA GLU A 173 14.66 -2.14 15.37
C GLU A 173 13.68 -2.93 14.49
N SER A 174 12.64 -2.28 13.99
CA SER A 174 11.62 -2.92 13.14
C SER A 174 12.22 -3.42 11.83
N PHE A 175 13.08 -2.60 11.22
CA PHE A 175 13.86 -2.97 10.04
C PHE A 175 14.72 -4.22 10.28
N SER A 176 15.52 -4.21 11.36
CA SER A 176 16.45 -5.30 11.64
C SER A 176 15.75 -6.58 12.09
N TYR A 177 14.66 -6.43 12.86
CA TYR A 177 13.89 -7.55 13.38
C TYR A 177 13.15 -8.31 12.28
N GLY A 178 12.81 -7.67 11.15
CA GLY A 178 12.21 -8.34 9.99
C GLY A 178 13.04 -9.53 9.50
N PHE A 179 14.37 -9.38 9.47
CA PHE A 179 15.28 -10.47 9.09
C PHE A 179 15.27 -11.63 10.09
N ASN A 180 15.16 -11.34 11.39
CA ASN A 180 15.04 -12.37 12.41
C ASN A 180 13.69 -13.09 12.28
N LEU A 181 12.60 -12.35 12.13
CA LEU A 181 11.25 -12.91 12.06
C LEU A 181 11.08 -13.91 10.91
N VAL A 182 11.69 -13.62 9.75
CA VAL A 182 11.53 -14.43 8.52
C VAL A 182 12.57 -15.56 8.40
N LYS A 183 13.66 -15.55 9.18
CA LYS A 183 14.85 -16.41 9.00
C LYS A 183 14.57 -17.89 8.67
N ASP A 184 13.63 -18.51 9.37
CA ASP A 184 13.36 -19.95 9.25
C ASP A 184 12.25 -20.27 8.23
N GLU A 185 11.53 -19.26 7.77
CA GLU A 185 10.32 -19.37 6.96
C GLU A 185 10.39 -18.45 5.71
N TRP A 186 11.61 -18.12 5.27
CA TRP A 186 11.83 -17.11 4.23
C TRP A 186 11.16 -17.49 2.91
N TRP A 187 11.33 -18.74 2.46
CA TRP A 187 10.72 -19.23 1.21
C TRP A 187 9.19 -19.24 1.27
N MET A 188 8.62 -19.62 2.40
CA MET A 188 7.16 -19.64 2.58
C MET A 188 6.60 -18.21 2.65
N THR A 189 7.31 -17.31 3.32
CA THR A 189 6.97 -15.88 3.37
C THR A 189 7.02 -15.27 1.97
N PHE A 190 8.10 -15.52 1.23
CA PHE A 190 8.25 -15.10 -0.15
C PHE A 190 7.14 -15.63 -1.05
N ALA A 191 6.85 -16.93 -1.00
CA ALA A 191 5.79 -17.55 -1.80
C ALA A 191 4.41 -16.95 -1.49
N THR A 192 4.11 -16.68 -0.21
CA THR A 192 2.86 -16.01 0.18
C THR A 192 2.77 -14.61 -0.44
N LEU A 193 3.81 -13.80 -0.26
CA LEU A 193 3.87 -12.43 -0.76
C LEU A 193 3.80 -12.38 -2.28
N LEU A 194 4.43 -13.34 -2.95
CA LEU A 194 4.40 -13.47 -4.41
C LEU A 194 2.98 -13.77 -4.90
N VAL A 195 2.28 -14.73 -4.28
CA VAL A 195 0.90 -15.05 -4.68
C VAL A 195 -0.04 -13.87 -4.43
N VAL A 196 0.05 -13.23 -3.26
CA VAL A 196 -0.70 -12.00 -2.95
C VAL A 196 -0.38 -10.90 -3.96
N GLY A 197 0.90 -10.71 -4.27
CA GLY A 197 1.38 -9.72 -5.23
C GLY A 197 0.86 -9.97 -6.65
N ILE A 198 0.79 -11.22 -7.10
CA ILE A 198 0.19 -11.58 -8.40
C ILE A 198 -1.31 -11.25 -8.40
N ILE A 199 -2.04 -11.65 -7.36
CA ILE A 199 -3.50 -11.40 -7.28
C ILE A 199 -3.80 -9.90 -7.34
N VAL A 200 -3.11 -9.12 -6.49
CA VAL A 200 -3.29 -7.67 -6.42
C VAL A 200 -2.76 -6.98 -7.68
N GLY A 201 -1.65 -7.46 -8.24
CA GLY A 201 -1.06 -6.93 -9.46
C GLY A 201 -1.97 -7.12 -10.68
N VAL A 202 -2.47 -8.34 -10.90
CA VAL A 202 -3.40 -8.65 -12.01
C VAL A 202 -4.70 -7.83 -11.86
N ALA A 203 -5.27 -7.78 -10.66
CA ALA A 203 -6.44 -6.94 -10.41
C ALA A 203 -6.14 -5.45 -10.66
N GLY A 204 -5.00 -4.95 -10.19
CA GLY A 204 -4.57 -3.57 -10.38
C GLY A 204 -4.36 -3.19 -11.85
N TYR A 205 -3.79 -4.08 -12.65
CA TYR A 205 -3.68 -3.90 -14.10
C TYR A 205 -5.05 -3.89 -14.79
N ALA A 206 -5.96 -4.78 -14.40
CA ALA A 206 -7.31 -4.79 -14.95
C ALA A 206 -8.04 -3.44 -14.76
N PHE A 207 -7.84 -2.78 -13.62
CA PHE A 207 -8.40 -1.44 -13.36
C PHE A 207 -7.70 -0.30 -14.10
N SER A 208 -6.42 -0.44 -14.49
CA SER A 208 -5.74 0.58 -15.30
C SER A 208 -6.00 0.47 -16.80
N LEU A 209 -6.44 -0.70 -17.29
CA LEU A 209 -6.69 -0.93 -18.71
C LEU A 209 -7.60 0.12 -19.37
N PRO A 210 -8.74 0.55 -18.78
CA PRO A 210 -9.58 1.55 -19.43
C PRO A 210 -8.86 2.88 -19.70
N ALA A 211 -8.06 3.37 -18.75
CA ALA A 211 -7.27 4.58 -18.91
C ALA A 211 -6.18 4.41 -19.97
N GLN A 212 -5.49 3.27 -19.98
CA GLN A 212 -4.43 2.96 -20.94
C GLN A 212 -4.97 2.79 -22.37
N ILE A 213 -6.09 2.09 -22.54
CA ILE A 213 -6.76 1.93 -23.84
C ILE A 213 -7.23 3.28 -24.36
N TYR A 214 -7.86 4.10 -23.51
CA TYR A 214 -8.29 5.44 -23.88
C TYR A 214 -7.11 6.30 -24.33
N GLN A 215 -6.01 6.27 -23.57
CA GLN A 215 -4.79 7.00 -23.90
C GLN A 215 -4.25 6.59 -25.28
N ILE A 216 -4.07 5.30 -25.53
CA ILE A 216 -3.57 4.80 -26.81
C ILE A 216 -4.53 5.17 -27.97
N ALA A 217 -5.84 5.11 -27.72
CA ALA A 217 -6.84 5.52 -28.71
C ALA A 217 -6.82 7.01 -29.01
N SER A 218 -6.65 7.86 -27.99
CA SER A 218 -6.55 9.31 -28.14
C SER A 218 -5.29 9.75 -28.90
N MET A 219 -4.25 8.91 -28.93
CA MET A 219 -3.00 9.17 -29.67
C MET A 219 -3.08 8.81 -31.17
N GLY A 220 -4.24 8.39 -31.70
CA GLY A 220 -4.41 8.06 -33.13
C GLY A 220 -3.72 6.75 -33.57
N ILE A 221 -3.21 5.95 -32.63
CA ILE A 221 -2.47 4.71 -32.94
C ILE A 221 -3.39 3.69 -33.64
N PHE A 222 -4.65 3.61 -33.24
CA PHE A 222 -5.62 2.67 -33.84
C PHE A 222 -6.17 3.14 -35.20
N SER A 223 -6.13 4.44 -35.50
CA SER A 223 -6.56 4.99 -36.80
C SER A 223 -5.44 5.01 -37.84
N GLY A 224 -4.18 4.77 -37.46
CA GLY A 224 -3.03 4.88 -38.36
C GLY A 224 -2.64 6.33 -38.70
N GLU A 225 -3.28 7.29 -38.04
CA GLU A 225 -3.12 8.74 -38.20
C GLU A 225 -2.41 9.30 -36.97
N MET A 226 -1.18 8.85 -36.71
CA MET A 226 -0.42 9.35 -35.58
C MET A 226 0.10 10.77 -35.88
N ASP A 227 -0.59 11.78 -35.36
CA ASP A 227 -0.11 13.17 -35.37
C ASP A 227 0.53 13.53 -34.02
N ALA A 228 1.60 14.33 -34.03
CA ALA A 228 2.24 14.86 -32.84
C ALA A 228 1.28 15.74 -32.00
N LEU A 229 0.24 16.30 -32.62
CA LEU A 229 -0.82 17.03 -31.93
C LEU A 229 -1.73 16.10 -31.11
N ASP A 230 -2.00 14.88 -31.60
CA ASP A 230 -2.86 13.89 -30.93
C ASP A 230 -2.16 13.21 -29.75
N VAL A 231 -0.83 13.07 -29.81
CA VAL A 231 -0.04 12.57 -28.68
C VAL A 231 -0.10 13.52 -27.48
N ASN A 232 -0.13 14.83 -27.73
CA ASN A 232 -0.13 15.85 -26.68
C ASN A 232 -1.51 16.01 -26.01
N SER A 233 -2.59 15.93 -26.79
CA SER A 233 -3.97 16.08 -26.31
C SER A 233 -4.42 14.91 -25.43
N GLY A 234 -3.92 13.69 -25.71
CA GLY A 234 -4.31 12.48 -24.98
C GLY A 234 -4.02 12.48 -23.47
N PHE A 235 -2.99 13.22 -23.01
CA PHE A 235 -2.64 13.30 -21.57
C PHE A 235 -3.45 14.33 -20.79
N VAL A 236 -4.00 15.34 -21.47
CA VAL A 236 -4.78 16.44 -20.86
C VAL A 236 -6.28 16.29 -21.09
N ASP A 237 -6.69 15.26 -21.83
CA ASP A 237 -8.09 14.93 -22.01
C ASP A 237 -8.78 14.67 -20.65
N PRO A 238 -9.85 15.42 -20.32
CA PRO A 238 -10.59 15.23 -19.08
C PRO A 238 -11.06 13.79 -18.85
N VAL A 239 -11.42 13.06 -19.91
CA VAL A 239 -11.84 11.66 -19.83
C VAL A 239 -10.66 10.77 -19.42
N TYR A 240 -9.49 10.95 -20.04
CA TYR A 240 -8.27 10.23 -19.65
C TYR A 240 -7.93 10.50 -18.18
N ILE A 241 -7.93 11.76 -17.76
CA ILE A 241 -7.60 12.16 -16.39
C ILE A 241 -8.56 11.50 -15.40
N ILE A 242 -9.87 11.53 -15.65
CA ILE A 242 -10.87 10.89 -14.79
C ILE A 242 -10.64 9.38 -14.72
N LEU A 243 -10.42 8.71 -15.86
CA LEU A 243 -10.14 7.27 -15.90
C LEU A 243 -8.85 6.92 -15.14
N TYR A 244 -7.80 7.73 -15.27
CA TYR A 244 -6.54 7.56 -14.57
C TYR A 244 -6.69 7.75 -13.04
N MET A 245 -7.47 8.75 -12.61
CA MET A 245 -7.78 8.97 -11.19
C MET A 245 -8.57 7.79 -10.60
N ILE A 246 -9.57 7.28 -11.33
CA ILE A 246 -10.34 6.09 -10.93
C ILE A 246 -9.42 4.86 -10.83
N SER A 247 -8.55 4.68 -11.81
CA SER A 247 -7.58 3.57 -11.84
C SER A 247 -6.66 3.62 -10.61
N THR A 248 -6.13 4.81 -10.30
CA THR A 248 -5.24 5.05 -9.16
C THR A 248 -5.95 4.78 -7.83
N LEU A 249 -7.18 5.28 -7.69
CA LEU A 249 -8.03 5.01 -6.51
C LEU A 249 -8.27 3.50 -6.32
N ALA A 250 -8.65 2.81 -7.39
CA ALA A 250 -8.91 1.37 -7.35
C ALA A 250 -7.65 0.57 -6.98
N GLN A 251 -6.50 0.90 -7.57
CA GLN A 251 -5.22 0.28 -7.24
C GLN A 251 -4.82 0.50 -5.78
N MET A 252 -5.04 1.72 -5.24
CA MET A 252 -4.78 2.00 -3.83
C MET A 252 -5.66 1.16 -2.90
N LEU A 253 -6.95 1.01 -3.21
CA LEU A 253 -7.85 0.14 -2.45
C LEU A 253 -7.43 -1.33 -2.54
N LEU A 254 -7.04 -1.81 -3.72
CA LEU A 254 -6.52 -3.17 -3.89
C LEU A 254 -5.22 -3.40 -3.13
N ASN A 255 -4.36 -2.38 -3.02
CA ASN A 255 -3.12 -2.47 -2.23
C ASN A 255 -3.39 -2.75 -0.74
N THR A 256 -4.55 -2.35 -0.20
CA THR A 256 -4.93 -2.70 1.18
C THR A 256 -4.97 -4.20 1.42
N ILE A 257 -5.29 -5.00 0.39
CA ILE A 257 -5.26 -6.48 0.47
C ILE A 257 -3.85 -6.96 0.78
N SER A 258 -2.83 -6.40 0.11
CA SER A 258 -1.43 -6.74 0.37
C SER A 258 -1.00 -6.37 1.79
N ILE A 259 -1.47 -5.24 2.31
CA ILE A 259 -1.14 -4.80 3.68
C ILE A 259 -1.81 -5.73 4.72
N ILE A 260 -3.09 -6.08 4.52
CA ILE A 260 -3.81 -7.02 5.40
C ILE A 260 -3.15 -8.40 5.36
N ALA A 261 -2.81 -8.91 4.18
CA ALA A 261 -2.10 -10.18 4.03
C ALA A 261 -0.73 -10.14 4.73
N GLY A 262 0.01 -9.03 4.59
CA GLY A 262 1.27 -8.79 5.31
C GLY A 262 1.10 -8.81 6.83
N ALA A 263 -0.01 -8.30 7.36
CA ALA A 263 -0.33 -8.42 8.79
C ALA A 263 -0.59 -9.87 9.19
N PHE A 264 -1.34 -10.65 8.40
CA PHE A 264 -1.55 -12.08 8.67
C PHE A 264 -0.25 -12.89 8.61
N ILE A 265 0.63 -12.60 7.64
CA ILE A 265 1.98 -13.19 7.56
C ILE A 265 2.77 -12.86 8.82
N PHE A 266 2.76 -11.59 9.26
CA PHE A 266 3.41 -11.18 10.50
C PHE A 266 2.89 -11.98 11.70
N PHE A 267 1.57 -12.06 11.90
CA PHE A 267 1.01 -12.79 13.04
C PHE A 267 1.28 -14.29 12.97
N ASN A 268 1.30 -14.88 11.77
CA ASN A 268 1.68 -16.28 11.59
C ASN A 268 3.12 -16.55 12.05
N LEU A 269 4.07 -15.74 11.58
CA LEU A 269 5.48 -15.87 11.96
C LEU A 269 5.71 -15.55 13.44
N ASN A 270 5.02 -14.53 13.96
CA ASN A 270 5.08 -14.17 15.37
C ASN A 270 4.52 -15.28 16.27
N GLU A 271 3.46 -15.97 15.83
CA GLU A 271 2.92 -17.11 16.58
C GLU A 271 3.85 -18.33 16.54
N LYS A 272 4.52 -18.59 15.40
CA LYS A 272 5.53 -19.65 15.30
C LYS A 272 6.73 -19.41 16.22
N LYS A 273 7.16 -18.16 16.40
CA LYS A 273 8.35 -17.83 17.21
C LYS A 273 8.06 -17.53 18.68
N ASN A 274 6.99 -16.80 18.97
CA ASN A 274 6.72 -16.21 20.28
C ASN A 274 5.48 -16.78 20.98
N PHE A 275 4.69 -17.64 20.32
CA PHE A 275 3.50 -18.32 20.87
C PHE A 275 2.47 -17.39 21.55
N THR A 276 2.41 -16.12 21.12
CA THR A 276 1.66 -15.07 21.82
C THR A 276 0.17 -15.36 21.97
N GLY A 277 -0.49 -15.88 20.93
CA GLY A 277 -1.90 -16.25 20.95
C GLY A 277 -2.15 -17.52 21.75
N THR A 278 -1.22 -18.47 21.71
CA THR A 278 -1.29 -19.70 22.52
C THR A 278 -1.25 -19.37 24.01
N PHE A 279 -0.34 -18.50 24.45
CA PHE A 279 -0.28 -18.04 25.84
C PHE A 279 -1.55 -17.28 26.25
N GLU A 280 -2.06 -16.38 25.40
CA GLU A 280 -3.30 -15.64 25.66
C GLU A 280 -4.51 -16.57 25.83
N ARG A 281 -4.62 -17.63 25.01
CA ARG A 281 -5.67 -18.65 25.14
C ARG A 281 -5.57 -19.42 26.46
N ILE A 282 -4.37 -19.81 26.86
CA ILE A 282 -4.15 -20.51 28.15
C ILE A 282 -4.55 -19.61 29.31
N GLN A 283 -4.17 -18.33 29.30
CA GLN A 283 -4.55 -17.38 30.35
C GLN A 283 -6.07 -17.17 30.41
N ASN A 284 -6.75 -17.09 29.26
CA ASN A 284 -8.20 -16.93 29.22
C ASN A 284 -8.95 -18.19 29.70
N LEU A 285 -8.42 -19.39 29.44
CA LEU A 285 -8.95 -20.63 30.02
C LEU A 285 -8.83 -20.64 31.56
N GLY A 286 -7.73 -20.10 32.11
CA GLY A 286 -7.56 -19.95 33.55
C GLY A 286 -8.60 -19.02 34.20
N LYS A 287 -8.94 -17.92 33.53
CA LYS A 287 -9.93 -16.94 34.02
C LYS A 287 -11.38 -17.43 33.96
N THR A 288 -11.69 -18.38 33.08
CA THR A 288 -13.06 -18.90 32.94
C THR A 288 -13.46 -19.84 34.09
N ASN A 289 -12.49 -20.29 34.91
CA ASN A 289 -12.73 -21.17 36.06
C ASN A 289 -12.78 -20.43 37.41
N GLU A 290 -12.68 -19.10 37.42
CA GLU A 290 -12.76 -18.25 38.63
C GLU A 290 -14.10 -17.51 38.78
N GLU A 291 -15.09 -17.82 37.93
CA GLU A 291 -16.51 -17.45 38.09
C GLU A 291 -17.35 -18.70 38.40
#